data_AF-A0A377HNP3-F1
#
_entry.id   AF-A0A377HNP3-F1
#
_cell.length_a   1.000
_cell.length_b   1.000
_cell.length_c   1.000
_cell.angle_alpha   90.00
_cell.angle_beta   90.00
_cell.angle_gamma   90.00
#
_symmetry.space_group_name_H-M   'P 1'
#
loop_
_entity.id
_entity.type
_entity.pdbx_description
1 polymer ?
#
loop_
_entity_poly.entity_id
_entity_poly.type
_entity_poly.pdbx_seq_one_letter_code
_entity_poly.pdbx_strand_id
1 'polypeptide(L)'
;MLVNNNTFSHQYTPEPSQAEGNTGNAQKDTAVDSLLEIQPSRQNNAMLRKAAEEVATTNKEQEIADSLINAIDDHTTQLEAIANWTDGGLNAFKGAIEMIAQNMMANKPENGTYGSYYEDLFQLVLMDVLANAKEYGVQDDVVFMQFLSWSLEYVGTGQHNSWVETLPDPETCQVGTKPGAIGSGGNKGNHLVKIADCVWYGIQKKIKDGAISQDSLAGRLMKFISSNGNSNSANIDIPTHLPSSIYNNLYTAKNTGGVVSEGQGFYNSESGGWITDKNNHMSPLMRLTLMSYILKDKGELSTPHVNTIMYGSLEKINELYKKLFNVQDSAVESQRDTIATVAENVYLYIIRWNKDNTVENGSDNSMRDGTLEKDNNGWQNSAANDDHNARPSGVTISLDFAGELDFNWLKDLSENYPPRILGDEDIKEINRLGDSAKMIMQTLKYWFQIMRDERAAIARNI
;
A
#
# COMPACT_ATOMS: atom_id res chain seq x y z
N MET A 1 19.29 -18.86 -23.62
CA MET A 1 20.21 -19.97 -23.28
C MET A 1 20.37 -19.98 -21.77
N LEU A 2 19.56 -20.78 -21.08
CA LEU A 2 19.65 -21.00 -19.63
C LEU A 2 20.41 -22.30 -19.43
N VAL A 3 21.54 -22.23 -18.73
CA VAL A 3 22.37 -23.38 -18.41
C VAL A 3 21.79 -24.05 -17.17
N ASN A 4 21.03 -25.13 -17.38
CA ASN A 4 20.74 -26.13 -16.38
C ASN A 4 22.03 -26.91 -16.08
N ASN A 5 22.57 -26.78 -14.87
CA ASN A 5 23.59 -27.69 -14.35
C ASN A 5 23.02 -28.46 -13.14
N ASN A 6 22.19 -29.47 -13.44
CA ASN A 6 21.91 -30.57 -12.53
C ASN A 6 22.71 -31.77 -12.98
N THR A 7 23.91 -31.93 -12.44
CA THR A 7 24.69 -33.19 -12.50
C THR A 7 25.38 -33.39 -11.16
N PHE A 8 24.77 -34.16 -10.27
CA PHE A 8 25.49 -34.84 -9.19
C PHE A 8 25.43 -36.35 -9.46
N SER A 9 26.62 -36.91 -9.70
CA SER A 9 26.90 -38.32 -9.94
C SER A 9 26.90 -39.14 -8.64
N HIS A 10 26.42 -40.37 -8.75
CA HIS A 10 26.44 -41.43 -7.74
C HIS A 10 27.80 -41.65 -7.02
N GLN A 11 27.73 -41.89 -5.70
CA GLN A 11 28.27 -43.04 -4.91
C GLN A 11 28.91 -42.62 -3.57
N TYR A 12 28.31 -43.03 -2.44
CA TYR A 12 28.76 -44.15 -1.59
C TYR A 12 27.97 -44.13 -0.26
N THR A 13 27.27 -45.23 0.07
CA THR A 13 26.59 -45.46 1.35
C THR A 13 27.45 -46.33 2.26
N PRO A 14 27.77 -45.89 3.48
CA PRO A 14 27.92 -46.78 4.62
C PRO A 14 26.63 -46.79 5.43
N GLU A 15 26.00 -47.96 5.59
CA GLU A 15 24.92 -48.15 6.56
C GLU A 15 25.43 -47.91 7.99
N PRO A 16 24.75 -47.09 8.81
CA PRO A 16 24.83 -47.19 10.25
C PRO A 16 23.68 -48.06 10.76
N SER A 17 24.03 -48.99 11.63
CA SER A 17 23.15 -49.90 12.38
C SER A 17 21.92 -49.19 12.95
N GLN A 18 20.73 -49.75 12.67
CA GLN A 18 19.48 -49.33 13.28
C GLN A 18 19.51 -49.61 14.79
N ALA A 19 19.59 -48.54 15.59
CA ALA A 19 19.03 -48.51 16.92
C ALA A 19 17.68 -47.79 16.82
N GLU A 20 16.59 -48.52 17.03
CA GLU A 20 15.23 -47.98 17.07
C GLU A 20 15.10 -47.00 18.25
N GLY A 21 15.26 -45.71 17.96
CA GLY A 21 15.04 -44.62 18.89
C GLY A 21 14.93 -43.29 18.14
N ASN A 22 13.71 -42.73 18.10
CA ASN A 22 13.41 -41.37 17.64
C ASN A 22 13.55 -41.08 16.13
N THR A 23 12.86 -41.84 15.27
CA THR A 23 12.81 -41.59 13.81
C THR A 23 11.99 -40.36 13.40
N GLY A 24 11.13 -39.82 14.28
CA GLY A 24 10.28 -38.67 13.98
C GLY A 24 11.03 -37.33 13.91
N ASN A 25 12.05 -37.13 14.75
CA ASN A 25 12.84 -35.88 14.75
C ASN A 25 13.82 -35.82 13.56
N ALA A 26 14.48 -36.93 13.23
CA ALA A 26 15.46 -36.96 12.13
C ALA A 26 14.84 -36.67 10.74
N GLN A 27 13.59 -37.09 10.50
CA GLN A 27 12.85 -36.76 9.27
C GLN A 27 12.39 -35.29 9.23
N LYS A 28 12.05 -34.69 10.37
CA LYS A 28 11.74 -33.26 10.45
C LYS A 28 12.98 -32.39 10.26
N ASP A 29 14.13 -32.85 10.76
CA ASP A 29 15.39 -32.11 10.65
C ASP A 29 15.89 -32.01 9.21
N THR A 30 15.77 -33.10 8.44
CA THR A 30 16.08 -33.14 7.01
C THR A 30 15.15 -32.27 6.17
N ALA A 31 13.88 -32.12 6.57
CA ALA A 31 12.92 -31.24 5.89
C ALA A 31 13.26 -29.75 6.07
N VAL A 32 13.60 -29.32 7.30
CA VAL A 32 14.02 -27.93 7.57
C VAL A 32 15.32 -27.60 6.85
N ASP A 33 16.29 -28.50 6.87
CA ASP A 33 17.57 -28.30 6.20
C ASP A 33 17.38 -28.18 4.67
N SER A 34 16.42 -28.94 4.10
CA SER A 34 16.04 -28.82 2.69
C SER A 34 15.38 -27.47 2.38
N LEU A 35 14.52 -26.97 3.26
CA LEU A 35 13.88 -25.64 3.11
C LEU A 35 14.90 -24.50 3.15
N LEU A 36 15.99 -24.66 3.90
CA LEU A 36 17.07 -23.68 4.01
C LEU A 36 18.08 -23.74 2.84
N GLU A 37 18.00 -24.75 1.99
CA GLU A 37 18.89 -24.93 0.83
C GLU A 37 18.25 -24.52 -0.52
N ILE A 38 16.92 -24.39 -0.56
CA ILE A 38 16.18 -23.89 -1.74
C ILE A 38 16.08 -22.36 -1.73
N GLN A 39 15.68 -21.76 -2.86
CA GLN A 39 15.44 -20.31 -2.88
C GLN A 39 14.38 -19.92 -1.85
N PRO A 40 14.59 -18.80 -1.13
CA PRO A 40 13.64 -18.33 -0.15
C PRO A 40 12.34 -17.95 -0.85
N SER A 41 11.22 -18.30 -0.21
CA SER A 41 9.87 -17.93 -0.64
C SER A 41 9.03 -17.74 0.61
N ARG A 42 7.98 -16.92 0.53
CA ARG A 42 7.08 -16.71 1.67
C ARG A 42 6.50 -18.03 2.21
N GLN A 43 6.18 -18.97 1.31
CA GLN A 43 5.69 -20.30 1.71
C GLN A 43 6.75 -21.10 2.48
N ASN A 44 8.00 -21.09 2.05
CA ASN A 44 9.10 -21.76 2.76
C ASN A 44 9.32 -21.11 4.13
N ASN A 45 9.29 -19.78 4.19
CA ASN A 45 9.52 -19.03 5.43
C ASN A 45 8.41 -19.29 6.47
N ALA A 46 7.15 -19.41 6.05
CA ALA A 46 6.06 -19.83 6.93
C ALA A 46 6.28 -21.24 7.52
N MET A 47 6.80 -22.18 6.73
CA MET A 47 7.18 -23.51 7.24
C MET A 47 8.36 -23.45 8.22
N LEU A 48 9.33 -22.57 7.98
CA LEU A 48 10.47 -22.35 8.88
C LEU A 48 10.02 -21.76 10.24
N ARG A 49 9.04 -20.86 10.27
CA ARG A 49 8.47 -20.33 11.53
C ARG A 49 7.86 -21.44 12.37
N LYS A 50 7.03 -22.28 11.76
CA LYS A 50 6.44 -23.43 12.43
C LYS A 50 7.51 -24.40 12.94
N ALA A 51 8.58 -24.60 12.18
CA ALA A 51 9.71 -25.42 12.64
C ALA A 51 10.44 -24.77 13.83
N ALA A 52 10.61 -23.45 13.84
CA ALA A 52 11.23 -22.72 14.95
C ALA A 52 10.41 -22.86 16.25
N GLU A 53 9.09 -22.71 16.17
CA GLU A 53 8.16 -22.95 17.29
C GLU A 53 8.28 -24.36 17.87
N GLU A 54 8.46 -25.37 17.01
CA GLU A 54 8.56 -26.77 17.44
C GLU A 54 9.89 -27.12 18.12
N VAL A 55 10.97 -26.38 17.80
CA VAL A 55 12.34 -26.69 18.22
C VAL A 55 12.81 -25.80 19.38
N ALA A 56 12.35 -24.54 19.43
CA ALA A 56 12.74 -23.59 20.47
C ALA A 56 12.36 -24.11 21.87
N THR A 57 13.30 -23.98 22.80
CA THR A 57 13.12 -24.35 24.22
C THR A 57 12.85 -23.13 25.09
N THR A 58 13.17 -21.94 24.60
CA THR A 58 12.91 -20.66 25.25
C THR A 58 12.30 -19.64 24.29
N ASN A 59 11.58 -18.66 24.84
CA ASN A 59 11.01 -17.57 24.05
C ASN A 59 12.08 -16.77 23.31
N LYS A 60 13.28 -16.61 23.89
CA LYS A 60 14.39 -15.88 23.25
C LYS A 60 14.93 -16.61 22.02
N GLU A 61 14.91 -17.93 22.03
CA GLU A 61 15.34 -18.73 20.88
C GLU A 61 14.39 -18.57 19.70
N GLN A 62 13.09 -18.56 20.00
CA GLN A 62 12.06 -18.28 19.03
C GLN A 62 12.15 -16.83 18.51
N GLU A 63 12.32 -15.83 19.39
CA GLU A 63 12.46 -14.42 19.01
C GLU A 63 13.63 -14.18 18.04
N ILE A 64 14.77 -14.85 18.26
CA ILE A 64 15.93 -14.76 17.37
C ILE A 64 15.62 -15.42 16.02
N ALA A 65 15.02 -16.62 16.03
CA ALA A 65 14.62 -17.31 14.81
C ALA A 65 13.62 -16.47 14.00
N ASP A 66 12.60 -15.92 14.65
CA ASP A 66 11.61 -15.04 14.04
C ASP A 66 12.24 -13.78 13.46
N SER A 67 13.21 -13.17 14.16
CA SER A 67 13.94 -12.01 13.64
C SER A 67 14.73 -12.34 12.37
N LEU A 68 15.38 -13.51 12.30
CA LEU A 68 16.11 -13.94 11.10
C LEU A 68 15.14 -14.24 9.95
N ILE A 69 14.03 -14.93 10.23
CA ILE A 69 13.02 -15.25 9.22
C ILE A 69 12.35 -13.97 8.70
N ASN A 70 12.03 -13.00 9.57
CA ASN A 70 11.50 -11.69 9.17
C ASN A 70 12.43 -10.99 8.17
N ALA A 71 13.74 -10.99 8.42
CA ALA A 71 14.70 -10.37 7.51
C ALA A 71 14.80 -11.12 6.15
N ILE A 72 14.63 -12.44 6.14
CA ILE A 72 14.53 -13.23 4.89
C ILE A 72 13.24 -12.86 4.14
N ASP A 73 12.10 -12.74 4.84
CA ASP A 73 10.82 -12.32 4.25
C ASP A 73 10.89 -10.93 3.61
N ASP A 74 11.57 -9.98 4.28
CA ASP A 74 11.76 -8.63 3.75
C ASP A 74 12.53 -8.64 2.43
N HIS A 75 13.64 -9.38 2.36
CA HIS A 75 14.43 -9.51 1.14
C HIS A 75 13.70 -10.28 0.04
N THR A 76 13.01 -11.37 0.39
CA THR A 76 12.22 -12.17 -0.56
C THR A 76 11.12 -11.31 -1.19
N THR A 77 10.44 -10.52 -0.36
CA THR A 77 9.40 -9.60 -0.81
C THR A 77 9.94 -8.52 -1.74
N GLN A 78 11.12 -7.96 -1.45
CA GLN A 78 11.75 -6.99 -2.36
C GLN A 78 12.12 -7.61 -3.71
N LEU A 79 12.63 -8.85 -3.70
CA LEU A 79 12.95 -9.59 -4.92
C LEU A 79 11.70 -9.88 -5.75
N GLU A 80 10.62 -10.34 -5.12
CA GLU A 80 9.33 -10.57 -5.77
C GLU A 80 8.76 -9.27 -6.34
N ALA A 81 8.84 -8.16 -5.60
CA ALA A 81 8.40 -6.86 -6.09
C ALA A 81 9.19 -6.41 -7.32
N ILE A 82 10.52 -6.54 -7.32
CA ILE A 82 11.37 -6.24 -8.49
C ILE A 82 11.02 -7.16 -9.67
N ALA A 83 10.76 -8.44 -9.42
CA ALA A 83 10.34 -9.37 -10.47
C ALA A 83 8.97 -8.99 -11.06
N ASN A 84 8.00 -8.57 -10.23
CA ASN A 84 6.68 -8.13 -10.68
C ASN A 84 6.75 -6.93 -11.64
N TRP A 85 7.77 -6.07 -11.52
CA TRP A 85 8.01 -5.00 -12.49
C TRP A 85 8.37 -5.50 -13.89
N THR A 86 8.93 -6.70 -14.01
CA THR A 86 9.30 -7.26 -15.32
C THR A 86 8.08 -7.70 -16.13
N ASP A 87 7.00 -8.09 -15.45
CA ASP A 87 5.74 -8.51 -16.07
C ASP A 87 4.90 -7.33 -16.59
N GLY A 88 5.05 -6.13 -16.01
CA GLY A 88 4.18 -4.98 -16.30
C GLY A 88 2.77 -5.13 -15.72
N GLY A 89 1.85 -4.25 -16.16
CA GLY A 89 0.44 -4.35 -15.84
C GLY A 89 0.12 -4.32 -14.34
N LEU A 90 -0.88 -5.12 -13.95
CA LEU A 90 -1.30 -5.28 -12.55
C LEU A 90 -0.19 -5.83 -11.64
N ASN A 91 0.70 -6.68 -12.17
CA ASN A 91 1.83 -7.20 -11.38
C ASN A 91 2.78 -6.05 -11.03
N ALA A 92 3.17 -5.22 -11.99
CA ALA A 92 4.02 -4.06 -11.72
C ALA A 92 3.37 -3.09 -10.72
N PHE A 93 2.05 -2.87 -10.80
CA PHE A 93 1.31 -2.13 -9.79
C PHE A 93 1.42 -2.77 -8.39
N LYS A 94 1.22 -4.09 -8.28
CA LYS A 94 1.38 -4.85 -7.01
C LYS A 94 2.81 -4.74 -6.46
N GLY A 95 3.82 -4.82 -7.33
CA GLY A 95 5.22 -4.58 -6.95
C GLY A 95 5.45 -3.16 -6.44
N ALA A 96 4.84 -2.16 -7.08
CA ALA A 96 4.93 -0.76 -6.68
C ALA A 96 4.36 -0.50 -5.29
N ILE A 97 3.15 -1.01 -5.00
CA ILE A 97 2.52 -0.81 -3.69
C ILE A 97 3.31 -1.49 -2.57
N GLU A 98 3.86 -2.68 -2.83
CA GLU A 98 4.72 -3.39 -1.88
C GLU A 98 5.98 -2.58 -1.56
N MET A 99 6.65 -2.06 -2.58
CA MET A 99 7.85 -1.23 -2.43
C MET A 99 7.59 0.05 -1.64
N ILE A 100 6.49 0.76 -1.94
CA ILE A 100 6.07 1.95 -1.18
C ILE A 100 5.78 1.57 0.28
N ALA A 101 5.03 0.50 0.52
CA ALA A 101 4.68 0.04 1.85
C ALA A 101 5.91 -0.31 2.71
N GLN A 102 6.86 -1.07 2.15
CA GLN A 102 8.09 -1.43 2.84
C GLN A 102 8.90 -0.19 3.21
N ASN A 103 9.04 0.76 2.28
CA ASN A 103 9.73 2.01 2.55
C ASN A 103 9.05 2.79 3.69
N MET A 104 7.72 2.89 3.67
CA MET A 104 6.96 3.59 4.71
C MET A 104 7.07 2.90 6.07
N MET A 105 7.01 1.57 6.14
CA MET A 105 7.17 0.81 7.38
C MET A 105 8.57 0.94 7.97
N ALA A 106 9.61 0.93 7.11
CA ALA A 106 11.00 1.07 7.53
C ALA A 106 11.35 2.51 7.94
N ASN A 107 10.72 3.50 7.32
CA ASN A 107 10.98 4.93 7.56
C ASN A 107 9.76 5.61 8.19
N LYS A 108 9.25 5.01 9.27
CA LYS A 108 8.15 5.61 10.03
C LYS A 108 8.56 7.02 10.49
N PRO A 109 7.71 8.05 10.28
CA PRO A 109 8.02 9.38 10.74
C PRO A 109 8.04 9.49 12.27
N GLU A 110 8.81 10.45 12.78
CA GLU A 110 8.80 10.81 14.20
C GLU A 110 7.40 11.27 14.65
N ASN A 111 7.10 11.08 15.93
CA ASN A 111 5.77 11.36 16.49
C ASN A 111 5.35 12.82 16.21
N GLY A 112 4.15 12.98 15.63
CA GLY A 112 3.55 14.28 15.36
C GLY A 112 3.93 14.92 14.02
N THR A 113 4.83 14.31 13.24
CA THR A 113 5.29 14.88 11.95
C THR A 113 4.33 14.59 10.79
N TYR A 114 3.55 13.50 10.86
CA TYR A 114 2.53 13.15 9.85
C TYR A 114 1.21 12.77 10.49
N GLY A 115 0.21 13.62 10.28
CA GLY A 115 -1.15 13.33 10.75
C GLY A 115 -1.81 12.20 9.96
N SER A 116 -1.64 12.15 8.62
CA SER A 116 -2.27 11.17 7.71
C SER A 116 -1.42 9.92 7.40
N TYR A 117 -0.26 9.71 8.03
CA TYR A 117 0.62 8.56 7.71
C TYR A 117 -0.08 7.20 7.85
N TYR A 118 -0.88 7.01 8.89
CA TYR A 118 -1.62 5.77 9.07
C TYR A 118 -2.79 5.62 8.09
N GLU A 119 -3.34 6.73 7.60
CA GLU A 119 -4.30 6.69 6.49
C GLU A 119 -3.63 6.29 5.19
N ASP A 120 -2.42 6.77 4.90
CA ASP A 120 -1.66 6.37 3.72
C ASP A 120 -1.31 4.87 3.75
N LEU A 121 -0.94 4.34 4.93
CA LEU A 121 -0.77 2.88 5.11
C LEU A 121 -2.09 2.13 4.92
N PHE A 122 -3.22 2.69 5.39
CA PHE A 122 -4.52 2.08 5.16
C PHE A 122 -4.91 2.14 3.68
N GLN A 123 -4.57 3.21 2.96
CA GLN A 123 -4.78 3.32 1.51
C GLN A 123 -4.01 2.23 0.75
N LEU A 124 -2.80 1.87 1.18
CA LEU A 124 -2.06 0.72 0.64
C LEU A 124 -2.78 -0.61 0.93
N VAL A 125 -3.39 -0.78 2.11
CA VAL A 125 -4.26 -1.94 2.41
C VAL A 125 -5.42 -2.01 1.42
N LEU A 126 -6.12 -0.89 1.20
CA LEU A 126 -7.26 -0.81 0.29
C LEU A 126 -6.86 -1.16 -1.15
N MET A 127 -5.73 -0.64 -1.63
CA MET A 127 -5.20 -0.95 -2.97
C MET A 127 -4.77 -2.41 -3.12
N ASP A 128 -4.14 -3.01 -2.09
CA ASP A 128 -3.81 -4.44 -2.09
C ASP A 128 -5.07 -5.31 -2.19
N VAL A 129 -6.10 -4.96 -1.42
CA VAL A 129 -7.38 -5.69 -1.45
C VAL A 129 -8.09 -5.54 -2.80
N LEU A 130 -8.08 -4.34 -3.39
CA LEU A 130 -8.64 -4.12 -4.73
C LEU A 130 -7.89 -4.93 -5.80
N ALA A 131 -6.55 -4.91 -5.76
CA ALA A 131 -5.68 -5.59 -6.72
C ALA A 131 -5.76 -7.13 -6.61
N ASN A 132 -6.19 -7.65 -5.47
CA ASN A 132 -6.34 -9.08 -5.19
C ASN A 132 -7.79 -9.46 -4.85
N ALA A 133 -8.78 -8.67 -5.30
CA ALA A 133 -10.17 -8.82 -4.86
C ALA A 133 -10.74 -10.21 -5.15
N LYS A 134 -10.31 -10.83 -6.26
CA LYS A 134 -10.70 -12.18 -6.63
C LYS A 134 -10.07 -13.22 -5.72
N GLU A 135 -8.75 -13.15 -5.54
CA GLU A 135 -7.95 -14.07 -4.72
C GLU A 135 -8.37 -14.01 -3.25
N TYR A 136 -8.72 -12.82 -2.77
CA TYR A 136 -9.20 -12.58 -1.40
C TYR A 136 -10.70 -12.89 -1.22
N GLY A 137 -11.40 -13.25 -2.31
CA GLY A 137 -12.81 -13.62 -2.28
C GLY A 137 -13.74 -12.49 -1.83
N VAL A 138 -13.45 -11.25 -2.25
CA VAL A 138 -14.27 -10.05 -1.99
C VAL A 138 -14.87 -9.45 -3.26
N GLN A 139 -14.43 -9.87 -4.45
CA GLN A 139 -14.87 -9.32 -5.74
C GLN A 139 -16.40 -9.31 -5.91
N ASP A 140 -17.11 -10.34 -5.44
CA ASP A 140 -18.55 -10.47 -5.62
C ASP A 140 -19.38 -9.75 -4.52
N ASP A 141 -18.74 -9.21 -3.48
CA ASP A 141 -19.40 -8.41 -2.46
C ASP A 141 -19.51 -6.95 -2.92
N VAL A 142 -20.55 -6.67 -3.70
CA VAL A 142 -20.72 -5.37 -4.38
C VAL A 142 -20.78 -4.20 -3.39
N VAL A 143 -21.40 -4.38 -2.22
CA VAL A 143 -21.48 -3.29 -1.21
C VAL A 143 -20.11 -3.06 -0.56
N PHE A 144 -19.39 -4.13 -0.22
CA PHE A 144 -18.02 -4.00 0.27
C PHE A 144 -17.10 -3.33 -0.75
N MET A 145 -17.17 -3.72 -2.03
CA MET A 145 -16.37 -3.12 -3.08
C MET A 145 -16.70 -1.64 -3.32
N GLN A 146 -17.97 -1.25 -3.20
CA GLN A 146 -18.38 0.16 -3.23
C GLN A 146 -17.79 0.94 -2.05
N PHE A 147 -17.89 0.40 -0.84
CA PHE A 147 -17.31 1.03 0.36
C PHE A 147 -15.79 1.14 0.27
N LEU A 148 -15.13 0.13 -0.30
CA LEU A 148 -13.70 0.14 -0.56
C LEU A 148 -13.35 1.26 -1.54
N SER A 149 -14.13 1.42 -2.61
CA SER A 149 -13.94 2.49 -3.60
C SER A 149 -14.07 3.89 -2.98
N TRP A 150 -15.13 4.16 -2.21
CA TRP A 150 -15.29 5.44 -1.51
C TRP A 150 -14.21 5.66 -0.45
N SER A 151 -13.75 4.60 0.22
CA SER A 151 -12.64 4.70 1.17
C SER A 151 -11.33 5.06 0.46
N LEU A 152 -11.05 4.49 -0.72
CA LEU A 152 -9.86 4.84 -1.51
C LEU A 152 -9.86 6.31 -1.92
N GLU A 153 -11.03 6.86 -2.25
CA GLU A 153 -11.18 8.23 -2.74
C GLU A 153 -11.00 9.29 -1.64
N TYR A 154 -11.43 8.99 -0.41
CA TYR A 154 -11.48 10.00 0.67
C TYR A 154 -10.48 9.79 1.81
N VAL A 155 -9.73 8.68 1.81
CA VAL A 155 -8.75 8.36 2.86
C VAL A 155 -7.33 8.49 2.34
N GLY A 156 -6.46 9.15 3.13
CA GLY A 156 -5.05 9.33 2.82
C GLY A 156 -4.68 10.75 2.45
N THR A 157 -3.37 10.98 2.34
CA THR A 157 -2.80 12.29 2.08
C THR A 157 -3.27 12.85 0.72
N GLY A 158 -3.89 14.02 0.77
CA GLY A 158 -4.44 14.72 -0.38
C GLY A 158 -5.79 14.21 -0.89
N GLN A 159 -6.42 13.25 -0.21
CA GLN A 159 -7.72 12.68 -0.57
C GLN A 159 -8.91 13.30 0.19
N HIS A 160 -8.66 14.11 1.23
CA HIS A 160 -9.78 14.74 1.92
C HIS A 160 -10.51 15.72 1.01
N ASN A 161 -11.83 15.58 0.98
CA ASN A 161 -12.72 16.42 0.19
C ASN A 161 -14.05 16.63 0.90
N SER A 162 -14.61 17.82 0.78
CA SER A 162 -15.94 18.21 1.29
C SER A 162 -17.11 17.38 0.75
N TRP A 163 -16.94 16.64 -0.35
CA TRP A 163 -17.96 15.75 -0.90
C TRP A 163 -18.37 14.60 0.03
N VAL A 164 -17.61 14.33 1.11
CA VAL A 164 -18.00 13.37 2.15
C VAL A 164 -19.37 13.66 2.79
N GLU A 165 -19.89 14.88 2.66
CA GLU A 165 -21.27 15.24 3.06
C GLU A 165 -22.35 14.45 2.30
N THR A 166 -22.05 13.98 1.09
CA THR A 166 -23.01 13.26 0.23
C THR A 166 -23.00 11.75 0.46
N LEU A 167 -22.01 11.22 1.18
CA LEU A 167 -21.89 9.79 1.42
C LEU A 167 -23.15 9.24 2.10
N PRO A 168 -23.67 8.08 1.66
CA PRO A 168 -24.86 7.47 2.24
C PRO A 168 -24.56 6.83 3.60
N ASP A 169 -25.61 6.59 4.40
CA ASP A 169 -25.47 5.88 5.67
C ASP A 169 -25.14 4.40 5.40
N PRO A 170 -23.96 3.90 5.83
CA PRO A 170 -23.56 2.52 5.56
C PRO A 170 -24.52 1.48 6.16
N GLU A 171 -25.27 1.81 7.23
CA GLU A 171 -26.24 0.88 7.84
C GLU A 171 -27.44 0.61 6.93
N THR A 172 -27.73 1.51 5.99
CA THR A 172 -28.88 1.43 5.08
C THR A 172 -28.48 1.18 3.63
N CYS A 173 -27.17 1.12 3.35
CA CYS A 173 -26.64 0.99 2.01
C CYS A 173 -27.01 -0.36 1.37
N GLN A 174 -27.41 -0.33 0.11
CA GLN A 174 -27.74 -1.49 -0.71
C GLN A 174 -26.99 -1.45 -2.04
N VAL A 175 -26.98 -2.57 -2.76
CA VAL A 175 -26.38 -2.64 -4.11
C VAL A 175 -26.94 -1.54 -5.01
N GLY A 176 -26.05 -0.74 -5.62
CA GLY A 176 -26.41 0.37 -6.51
C GLY A 176 -26.76 1.69 -5.79
N THR A 177 -26.60 1.76 -4.46
CA THR A 177 -26.69 3.02 -3.72
C THR A 177 -25.59 3.97 -4.20
N LYS A 178 -25.97 5.22 -4.48
CA LYS A 178 -25.04 6.27 -4.91
C LYS A 178 -24.97 7.38 -3.86
N PRO A 179 -23.89 8.18 -3.82
CA PRO A 179 -23.86 9.40 -3.03
C PRO A 179 -25.07 10.29 -3.31
N GLY A 180 -25.60 10.90 -2.25
CA GLY A 180 -26.78 11.76 -2.30
C GLY A 180 -26.49 13.17 -2.79
N ALA A 181 -27.47 14.06 -2.61
CA ALA A 181 -27.26 15.50 -2.77
C ALA A 181 -26.58 16.10 -1.53
N ILE A 182 -25.93 17.25 -1.69
CA ILE A 182 -25.34 17.98 -0.57
C ILE A 182 -26.41 18.31 0.48
N GLY A 183 -26.05 18.13 1.75
CA GLY A 183 -26.97 18.22 2.88
C GLY A 183 -27.72 16.92 3.17
N SER A 184 -27.36 15.80 2.52
CA SER A 184 -27.89 14.47 2.86
C SER A 184 -27.46 13.98 4.24
N GLY A 185 -26.58 14.70 4.93
CA GLY A 185 -26.21 14.43 6.31
C GLY A 185 -25.01 13.50 6.47
N GLY A 186 -24.19 13.33 5.43
CA GLY A 186 -22.97 12.51 5.47
C GLY A 186 -22.04 12.90 6.61
N ASN A 187 -21.76 14.20 6.77
CA ASN A 187 -20.91 14.66 7.87
C ASN A 187 -21.57 14.45 9.22
N LYS A 188 -22.85 14.84 9.34
CA LYS A 188 -23.60 14.76 10.61
C LYS A 188 -23.71 13.31 11.09
N GLY A 189 -23.83 12.36 10.16
CA GLY A 189 -23.96 10.93 10.43
C GLY A 189 -22.63 10.19 10.60
N ASN A 190 -21.47 10.86 10.44
CA ASN A 190 -20.15 10.21 10.44
C ASN A 190 -20.03 9.11 9.36
N HIS A 191 -20.65 9.30 8.19
CA HIS A 191 -20.76 8.22 7.20
C HIS A 191 -19.39 7.76 6.67
N LEU A 192 -18.45 8.67 6.39
CA LEU A 192 -17.11 8.30 5.93
C LEU A 192 -16.40 7.34 6.89
N VAL A 193 -16.24 7.73 8.17
CA VAL A 193 -15.51 6.90 9.14
C VAL A 193 -16.22 5.58 9.41
N LYS A 194 -17.56 5.54 9.34
CA LYS A 194 -18.33 4.29 9.43
C LYS A 194 -18.11 3.39 8.21
N ILE A 195 -18.09 3.95 7.00
CA ILE A 195 -17.79 3.21 5.76
C ILE A 195 -16.39 2.62 5.85
N ALA A 196 -15.38 3.42 6.24
CA ALA A 196 -14.02 2.95 6.42
C ALA A 196 -13.90 1.87 7.52
N ASP A 197 -14.70 1.96 8.60
CA ASP A 197 -14.79 0.93 9.65
C ASP A 197 -15.38 -0.38 9.12
N CYS A 198 -16.42 -0.31 8.28
CA CYS A 198 -16.98 -1.49 7.61
C CYS A 198 -15.94 -2.17 6.71
N VAL A 199 -15.15 -1.40 5.96
CA VAL A 199 -14.08 -1.94 5.11
C VAL A 199 -12.99 -2.58 5.95
N TRP A 200 -12.51 -1.90 7.00
CA TRP A 200 -11.54 -2.44 7.94
C TRP A 200 -12.01 -3.78 8.54
N TYR A 201 -13.24 -3.82 9.05
CA TYR A 201 -13.84 -5.03 9.60
C TYR A 201 -13.94 -6.16 8.57
N GLY A 202 -14.38 -5.85 7.34
CA GLY A 202 -14.47 -6.84 6.26
C GLY A 202 -13.13 -7.48 5.93
N ILE A 203 -12.06 -6.68 5.84
CA ILE A 203 -10.70 -7.18 5.58
C ILE A 203 -10.19 -7.98 6.77
N GLN A 204 -10.36 -7.47 8.01
CA GLN A 204 -9.96 -8.16 9.23
C GLN A 204 -10.61 -9.53 9.35
N LYS A 205 -11.90 -9.63 9.03
CA LYS A 205 -12.64 -10.89 9.03
C LYS A 205 -12.07 -11.87 8.01
N LYS A 206 -11.79 -11.41 6.79
CA LYS A 206 -11.18 -12.25 5.73
C LYS A 206 -9.78 -12.73 6.11
N ILE A 207 -9.00 -11.91 6.83
CA ILE A 207 -7.71 -12.33 7.40
C ILE A 207 -7.90 -13.42 8.45
N LYS A 208 -8.84 -13.21 9.39
CA LYS A 208 -9.14 -14.15 10.47
C LYS A 208 -9.65 -15.51 9.95
N ASP A 209 -10.47 -15.49 8.90
CA ASP A 209 -11.03 -16.68 8.26
C ASP A 209 -10.01 -17.37 7.32
N GLY A 210 -8.81 -16.78 7.14
CA GLY A 210 -7.72 -17.32 6.32
C GLY A 210 -7.87 -17.11 4.81
N ALA A 211 -8.89 -16.37 4.37
CA ALA A 211 -9.08 -16.01 2.96
C ALA A 211 -8.04 -14.98 2.48
N ILE A 212 -7.62 -14.08 3.38
CA ILE A 212 -6.46 -13.21 3.19
C ILE A 212 -5.35 -13.73 4.09
N SER A 213 -4.19 -14.07 3.52
CA SER A 213 -3.05 -14.51 4.33
C SER A 213 -2.61 -13.41 5.30
N GLN A 214 -2.21 -13.77 6.52
CA GLN A 214 -1.62 -12.81 7.45
C GLN A 214 -0.29 -12.22 6.95
N ASP A 215 0.38 -12.91 6.03
CA ASP A 215 1.63 -12.49 5.39
C ASP A 215 1.39 -11.67 4.11
N SER A 216 0.14 -11.50 3.69
CA SER A 216 -0.20 -10.60 2.59
C SER A 216 0.17 -9.16 2.93
N LEU A 217 0.22 -8.28 1.93
CA LEU A 217 0.50 -6.87 2.16
C LEU A 217 -0.59 -6.24 3.05
N ALA A 218 -1.87 -6.49 2.76
CA ALA A 218 -2.97 -6.07 3.63
C ALA A 218 -2.82 -6.58 5.08
N GLY A 219 -2.49 -7.86 5.27
CA GLY A 219 -2.31 -8.47 6.59
C GLY A 219 -1.19 -7.83 7.40
N ARG A 220 -0.01 -7.66 6.79
CA ARG A 220 1.16 -7.03 7.42
C ARG A 220 0.91 -5.56 7.77
N LEU A 221 0.33 -4.80 6.85
CA LEU A 221 0.03 -3.39 7.08
C LEU A 221 -1.02 -3.20 8.17
N MET A 222 -2.11 -3.97 8.17
CA MET A 222 -3.12 -3.87 9.23
C MET A 222 -2.54 -4.23 10.61
N LYS A 223 -1.66 -5.24 10.71
CA LYS A 223 -0.93 -5.53 11.97
C LYS A 223 -0.05 -4.35 12.38
N PHE A 224 0.71 -3.79 11.45
CA PHE A 224 1.60 -2.64 11.70
C PHE A 224 0.83 -1.41 12.17
N ILE A 225 -0.30 -1.09 11.53
CA ILE A 225 -1.19 0.00 11.93
C ILE A 225 -1.73 -0.26 13.34
N SER A 226 -2.20 -1.49 13.60
CA SER A 226 -2.81 -1.89 14.88
C SER A 226 -1.85 -1.79 16.06
N SER A 227 -0.54 -1.98 15.83
CA SER A 227 0.49 -1.83 16.87
C SER A 227 1.11 -0.44 16.92
N ASN A 228 0.54 0.54 16.20
CA ASN A 228 1.14 1.87 16.02
C ASN A 228 2.61 1.78 15.55
N GLY A 229 2.92 0.82 14.67
CA GLY A 229 4.24 0.56 14.12
C GLY A 229 5.21 -0.12 15.07
N ASN A 230 4.73 -0.70 16.18
CA ASN A 230 5.55 -1.50 17.09
C ASN A 230 5.46 -2.98 16.67
N SER A 231 6.35 -3.41 15.79
CA SER A 231 6.37 -4.75 15.18
C SER A 231 6.98 -5.85 16.07
N ASN A 232 7.33 -5.56 17.33
CA ASN A 232 8.06 -6.48 18.22
C ASN A 232 7.21 -7.61 18.83
N SER A 233 5.98 -7.84 18.35
CA SER A 233 5.15 -8.94 18.85
C SER A 233 4.55 -9.72 17.68
N ALA A 234 4.91 -11.00 17.59
CA ALA A 234 4.38 -11.94 16.60
C ALA A 234 2.85 -12.15 16.72
N ASN A 235 2.23 -11.74 17.83
CA ASN A 235 0.82 -11.99 18.16
C ASN A 235 0.00 -10.69 18.32
N ILE A 236 0.16 -9.73 17.42
CA ILE A 236 -0.73 -8.55 17.39
C ILE A 236 -2.05 -8.94 16.72
N ASP A 237 -3.11 -8.95 17.50
CA ASP A 237 -4.47 -9.08 16.99
C ASP A 237 -4.88 -7.79 16.26
N ILE A 238 -5.43 -7.96 15.06
CA ILE A 238 -6.04 -6.86 14.31
C ILE A 238 -7.43 -6.60 14.93
N PRO A 239 -7.70 -5.39 15.45
CA PRO A 239 -8.98 -5.05 16.08
C PRO A 239 -10.12 -5.10 15.07
N THR A 240 -11.35 -5.32 15.56
CA THR A 240 -12.55 -5.36 14.71
C THR A 240 -13.02 -3.98 14.24
N HIS A 241 -12.45 -2.91 14.78
CA HIS A 241 -12.74 -1.52 14.42
C HIS A 241 -11.46 -0.79 14.04
N LEU A 242 -11.62 0.30 13.29
CA LEU A 242 -10.52 1.18 12.92
C LEU A 242 -9.73 1.61 14.15
N PRO A 243 -8.39 1.49 14.11
CA PRO A 243 -7.53 2.04 15.15
C PRO A 243 -7.72 3.56 15.30
N SER A 244 -7.57 4.07 16.53
CA SER A 244 -7.72 5.51 16.81
C SER A 244 -6.79 6.39 15.97
N SER A 245 -5.65 5.86 15.54
CA SER A 245 -4.68 6.53 14.66
C SER A 245 -5.24 6.87 13.27
N ILE A 246 -6.28 6.17 12.81
CA ILE A 246 -7.01 6.46 11.57
C ILE A 246 -8.34 7.13 11.90
N TYR A 247 -9.10 6.56 12.85
CA TYR A 247 -10.43 7.07 13.21
C TYR A 247 -10.43 8.57 13.51
N ASN A 248 -9.43 9.05 14.27
CA ASN A 248 -9.34 10.44 14.69
C ASN A 248 -9.14 11.43 13.53
N ASN A 249 -8.75 10.97 12.34
CA ASN A 249 -8.65 11.81 11.16
C ASN A 249 -9.87 11.72 10.26
N LEU A 250 -10.75 10.72 10.44
CA LEU A 250 -11.87 10.48 9.53
C LEU A 250 -13.23 10.92 10.07
N TYR A 251 -13.37 11.15 11.38
CA TYR A 251 -14.65 11.57 11.94
C TYR A 251 -15.02 13.00 11.53
N THR A 252 -16.29 13.19 11.20
CA THR A 252 -16.88 14.45 10.69
C THR A 252 -17.90 15.06 11.65
N ALA A 253 -18.35 14.32 12.66
CA ALA A 253 -19.26 14.79 13.69
C ALA A 253 -18.84 14.34 15.09
N LYS A 254 -19.10 15.22 16.07
CA LYS A 254 -18.90 14.98 17.50
C LYS A 254 -19.97 14.02 18.02
N ASN A 255 -19.71 13.38 19.16
CA ASN A 255 -20.69 12.51 19.83
C ASN A 255 -22.02 13.21 20.18
N THR A 256 -22.03 14.56 20.21
CA THR A 256 -23.22 15.38 20.41
C THR A 256 -24.06 15.59 19.14
N GLY A 257 -23.64 15.03 18.00
CA GLY A 257 -24.33 15.13 16.70
C GLY A 257 -24.07 16.41 15.91
N GLY A 258 -23.16 17.28 16.38
CA GLY A 258 -22.71 18.46 15.65
C GLY A 258 -21.51 18.14 14.74
N VAL A 259 -21.52 18.66 13.51
CA VAL A 259 -20.38 18.57 12.59
C VAL A 259 -19.14 19.22 13.24
N VAL A 260 -17.98 18.62 13.02
CA VAL A 260 -16.72 19.13 13.57
C VAL A 260 -16.36 20.48 12.95
N SER A 261 -15.64 21.30 13.70
CA SER A 261 -15.15 22.58 13.19
C SER A 261 -13.87 22.37 12.39
N GLU A 262 -13.47 23.40 11.64
CA GLU A 262 -12.14 23.46 11.05
C GLU A 262 -11.05 23.21 12.09
N GLY A 263 -10.01 22.44 11.72
CA GLY A 263 -8.94 22.04 12.64
C GLY A 263 -9.29 20.83 13.52
N GLN A 264 -10.40 20.14 13.26
CA GLN A 264 -10.82 18.94 14.00
C GLN A 264 -11.22 17.81 13.05
N GLY A 265 -10.89 16.56 13.45
CA GLY A 265 -11.25 15.36 12.70
C GLY A 265 -10.86 15.45 11.24
N PHE A 266 -11.80 15.08 10.36
CA PHE A 266 -11.63 15.14 8.91
C PHE A 266 -11.32 16.53 8.36
N TYR A 267 -11.78 17.59 9.03
CA TYR A 267 -11.59 18.98 8.59
C TYR A 267 -10.36 19.64 9.22
N ASN A 268 -9.42 18.86 9.77
CA ASN A 268 -8.13 19.36 10.22
C ASN A 268 -7.12 19.41 9.07
N SER A 269 -6.83 20.60 8.54
CA SER A 269 -5.85 20.79 7.45
C SER A 269 -4.39 20.70 7.89
N GLU A 270 -4.09 20.69 9.19
CA GLU A 270 -2.72 20.59 9.72
C GLU A 270 -2.33 19.13 10.08
N SER A 271 -3.29 18.21 10.17
CA SER A 271 -3.03 16.79 10.49
C SER A 271 -3.92 15.77 9.76
N GLY A 272 -4.75 16.21 8.82
CA GLY A 272 -5.57 15.34 7.97
C GLY A 272 -5.02 15.21 6.55
N GLY A 273 -5.74 14.47 5.71
CA GLY A 273 -5.40 14.25 4.30
C GLY A 273 -5.74 15.39 3.35
N TRP A 274 -5.72 16.66 3.78
CA TRP A 274 -5.93 17.80 2.87
C TRP A 274 -4.63 18.22 2.17
N ILE A 275 -4.72 18.72 0.93
CA ILE A 275 -3.58 19.30 0.20
C ILE A 275 -3.44 20.77 0.61
N THR A 276 -2.34 21.09 1.27
CA THR A 276 -2.00 22.45 1.70
C THR A 276 -0.60 22.82 1.21
N ASP A 277 -0.26 24.10 1.23
CA ASP A 277 1.08 24.57 0.85
C ASP A 277 2.19 24.03 1.79
N LYS A 278 1.83 23.62 3.00
CA LYS A 278 2.76 23.00 3.96
C LYS A 278 2.87 21.49 3.79
N ASN A 279 1.91 20.86 3.11
CA ASN A 279 1.89 19.43 2.92
C ASN A 279 2.87 19.04 1.79
N ASN A 280 4.10 18.72 2.18
CA ASN A 280 5.13 18.29 1.23
C ASN A 280 5.07 16.78 0.92
N HIS A 281 3.93 16.12 1.14
CA HIS A 281 3.76 14.68 0.94
C HIS A 281 2.68 14.38 -0.10
N MET A 282 2.87 13.25 -0.78
CA MET A 282 1.93 12.71 -1.75
C MET A 282 1.57 11.30 -1.31
N SER A 283 0.27 10.99 -1.29
CA SER A 283 -0.21 9.66 -0.89
C SER A 283 0.23 8.56 -1.86
N PRO A 284 0.30 7.30 -1.41
CA PRO A 284 0.57 6.17 -2.27
C PRO A 284 -0.30 6.09 -3.52
N LEU A 285 -1.62 6.32 -3.39
CA LEU A 285 -2.56 6.33 -4.52
C LEU A 285 -2.16 7.36 -5.58
N MET A 286 -1.82 8.58 -5.15
CA MET A 286 -1.42 9.67 -6.05
C MET A 286 -0.05 9.42 -6.70
N ARG A 287 0.89 8.80 -5.96
CA ARG A 287 2.18 8.40 -6.54
C ARG A 287 2.01 7.37 -7.65
N LEU A 288 1.14 6.38 -7.45
CA LEU A 288 0.87 5.34 -8.44
C LEU A 288 0.12 5.90 -9.64
N THR A 289 -0.85 6.77 -9.38
CA THR A 289 -1.58 7.49 -10.44
C THR A 289 -0.62 8.31 -11.30
N LEU A 290 0.23 9.13 -10.66
CA LEU A 290 1.25 9.92 -11.34
C LEU A 290 2.19 9.04 -12.16
N MET A 291 2.67 7.94 -11.57
CA MET A 291 3.61 7.03 -12.23
C MET A 291 2.99 6.40 -13.48
N SER A 292 1.75 5.91 -13.39
CA SER A 292 0.97 5.39 -14.52
C SER A 292 0.88 6.42 -15.66
N TYR A 293 0.48 7.65 -15.36
CA TYR A 293 0.29 8.70 -16.36
C TYR A 293 1.61 9.10 -17.03
N ILE A 294 2.68 9.24 -16.25
CA ILE A 294 4.01 9.54 -16.79
C ILE A 294 4.51 8.38 -17.66
N LEU A 295 4.33 7.13 -17.24
CA LEU A 295 4.72 5.97 -18.04
C LEU A 295 3.94 5.89 -19.36
N LYS A 296 2.65 6.26 -19.34
CA LYS A 296 1.86 6.36 -20.57
C LYS A 296 2.41 7.41 -21.53
N ASP A 297 2.79 8.58 -21.02
CA ASP A 297 3.29 9.70 -21.85
C ASP A 297 4.75 9.52 -22.31
N LYS A 298 5.60 8.89 -21.48
CA LYS A 298 7.05 8.79 -21.71
C LYS A 298 7.53 7.40 -22.12
N GLY A 299 6.70 6.38 -21.95
CA GLY A 299 7.02 4.98 -22.25
C GLY A 299 7.91 4.29 -21.23
N GLU A 300 8.93 4.96 -20.69
CA GLU A 300 9.82 4.39 -19.67
C GLU A 300 10.33 5.44 -18.66
N LEU A 301 10.73 4.98 -17.48
CA LEU A 301 11.37 5.78 -16.45
C LEU A 301 12.64 5.10 -15.95
N SER A 302 13.68 5.89 -15.68
CA SER A 302 14.89 5.40 -15.03
C SER A 302 14.62 5.06 -13.56
N THR A 303 15.40 4.15 -12.98
CA THR A 303 15.29 3.78 -11.56
C THR A 303 15.34 5.00 -10.61
N PRO A 304 16.22 6.01 -10.79
CA PRO A 304 16.18 7.22 -9.98
C PRO A 304 14.87 8.01 -10.09
N HIS A 305 14.26 8.06 -11.28
CA HIS A 305 12.97 8.73 -11.48
C HIS A 305 11.85 7.97 -10.77
N VAL A 306 11.80 6.64 -10.90
CA VAL A 306 10.83 5.78 -10.18
C VAL A 306 10.96 5.96 -8.67
N ASN A 307 12.17 5.90 -8.12
CA ASN A 307 12.42 6.08 -6.69
C ASN A 307 12.01 7.48 -6.20
N THR A 308 12.19 8.51 -7.03
CA THR A 308 11.73 9.87 -6.68
C THR A 308 10.21 9.92 -6.59
N ILE A 309 9.48 9.29 -7.51
CA ILE A 309 8.01 9.23 -7.47
C ILE A 309 7.53 8.40 -6.28
N MET A 310 8.16 7.26 -5.98
CA MET A 310 7.73 6.38 -4.88
C MET A 310 8.05 6.93 -3.48
N TYR A 311 9.22 7.56 -3.30
CA TYR A 311 9.75 7.86 -1.97
C TYR A 311 10.13 9.32 -1.75
N GLY A 312 10.17 10.13 -2.82
CA GLY A 312 10.54 11.55 -2.72
C GLY A 312 9.49 12.39 -2.01
N SER A 313 9.88 13.59 -1.57
CA SER A 313 8.95 14.64 -1.16
C SER A 313 8.17 15.17 -2.35
N LEU A 314 7.00 15.79 -2.11
CA LEU A 314 6.19 16.43 -3.15
C LEU A 314 7.00 17.45 -3.96
N GLU A 315 7.88 18.21 -3.29
CA GLU A 315 8.82 19.13 -3.93
C GLU A 315 9.72 18.42 -4.96
N LYS A 316 10.39 17.33 -4.59
CA LYS A 316 11.25 16.57 -5.52
C LYS A 316 10.46 15.94 -6.67
N ILE A 317 9.21 15.53 -6.40
CA ILE A 317 8.31 15.01 -7.42
C ILE A 317 7.92 16.11 -8.41
N ASN A 318 7.61 17.32 -7.93
CA ASN A 318 7.36 18.49 -8.76
C ASN A 318 8.57 18.85 -9.64
N GLU A 319 9.76 18.88 -9.07
CA GLU A 319 11.00 19.12 -9.82
C GLU A 319 11.22 18.07 -10.92
N LEU A 320 11.02 16.78 -10.59
CA LEU A 320 11.13 15.70 -11.56
C LEU A 320 10.10 15.85 -12.70
N TYR A 321 8.84 16.10 -12.37
CA TYR A 321 7.80 16.37 -13.36
C TYR A 321 8.19 17.51 -14.30
N LYS A 322 8.60 18.65 -13.73
CA LYS A 322 9.02 19.81 -14.54
C LYS A 322 10.17 19.45 -15.47
N LYS A 323 11.14 18.68 -14.99
CA LYS A 323 12.27 18.18 -15.81
C LYS A 323 11.83 17.23 -16.93
N LEU A 324 10.96 16.27 -16.64
CA LEU A 324 10.51 15.27 -17.61
C LEU A 324 9.69 15.89 -18.74
N PHE A 325 8.93 16.94 -18.46
CA PHE A 325 8.03 17.61 -19.42
C PHE A 325 8.53 18.98 -19.88
N ASN A 326 9.75 19.37 -19.49
CA ASN A 326 10.36 20.67 -19.83
C ASN A 326 9.47 21.87 -19.47
N VAL A 327 8.85 21.83 -18.29
CA VAL A 327 8.02 22.91 -17.75
C VAL A 327 8.91 23.99 -17.17
N GLN A 328 8.70 25.23 -17.62
CA GLN A 328 9.43 26.42 -17.16
C GLN A 328 8.51 27.27 -16.28
N ASP A 329 9.01 27.81 -15.17
CA ASP A 329 8.20 28.59 -14.22
C ASP A 329 7.59 29.85 -14.87
N SER A 330 8.30 30.47 -15.82
CA SER A 330 7.79 31.63 -16.58
C SER A 330 6.63 31.29 -17.54
N ALA A 331 6.54 30.03 -17.99
CA ALA A 331 5.43 29.56 -18.81
C ALA A 331 4.17 29.33 -17.96
N VAL A 332 4.32 29.00 -16.68
CA VAL A 332 3.21 28.87 -15.72
C VAL A 332 2.60 30.23 -15.41
N GLU A 333 3.42 31.23 -15.11
CA GLU A 333 2.96 32.59 -14.77
C GLU A 333 2.21 33.29 -15.91
N SER A 334 2.66 33.11 -17.15
CA SER A 334 2.09 33.77 -18.33
C SER A 334 0.79 33.14 -18.84
N GLN A 335 0.42 31.95 -18.34
CA GLN A 335 -0.73 31.19 -18.84
C GLN A 335 -1.77 30.88 -17.76
N ARG A 336 -1.68 31.48 -16.55
CA ARG A 336 -2.61 31.26 -15.43
C ARG A 336 -4.10 31.42 -15.77
N ASP A 337 -4.43 32.28 -16.74
CA ASP A 337 -5.83 32.59 -17.13
C ASP A 337 -6.30 31.87 -18.40
N THR A 338 -5.44 31.08 -19.03
CA THR A 338 -5.80 30.19 -20.14
C THR A 338 -5.77 28.76 -19.65
N ILE A 339 -6.58 27.86 -20.22
CA ILE A 339 -6.52 26.42 -19.97
C ILE A 339 -5.17 25.91 -20.49
N ALA A 340 -4.12 26.19 -19.74
CA ALA A 340 -2.76 26.04 -20.18
C ALA A 340 -2.41 24.56 -20.16
N THR A 341 -1.91 24.08 -21.29
CA THR A 341 -1.38 22.72 -21.50
C THR A 341 -0.21 22.37 -20.57
N VAL A 342 0.24 23.30 -19.72
CA VAL A 342 1.37 23.15 -18.80
C VAL A 342 0.84 23.25 -17.36
N ALA A 343 0.95 22.16 -16.60
CA ALA A 343 0.55 22.14 -15.20
C ALA A 343 1.65 22.71 -14.30
N GLU A 344 1.28 23.51 -13.29
CA GLU A 344 2.24 24.13 -12.35
C GLU A 344 2.91 23.10 -11.43
N ASN A 345 2.14 22.08 -11.07
CA ASN A 345 2.55 21.02 -10.15
C ASN A 345 1.93 19.68 -10.57
N VAL A 346 2.38 18.61 -9.92
CA VAL A 346 1.97 17.24 -10.27
C VAL A 346 0.50 16.93 -10.02
N TYR A 347 -0.16 17.56 -9.05
CA TYR A 347 -1.59 17.36 -8.84
C TYR A 347 -2.39 17.94 -10.00
N LEU A 348 -2.04 19.14 -10.46
CA LEU A 348 -2.64 19.72 -11.66
C LEU A 348 -2.30 18.93 -12.92
N TYR A 349 -1.12 18.31 -13.01
CA TYR A 349 -0.82 17.39 -14.11
C TYR A 349 -1.76 16.18 -14.09
N ILE A 350 -1.97 15.55 -12.93
CA ILE A 350 -2.91 14.42 -12.76
C ILE A 350 -4.33 14.84 -13.17
N ILE A 351 -4.81 15.98 -12.69
CA ILE A 351 -6.14 16.51 -13.00
C ILE A 351 -6.30 16.78 -14.51
N ARG A 352 -5.27 17.33 -15.16
CA ARG A 352 -5.34 17.70 -16.58
C ARG A 352 -5.00 16.56 -17.54
N TRP A 353 -4.50 15.41 -17.04
CA TRP A 353 -3.96 14.35 -17.88
C TRP A 353 -4.98 13.78 -18.89
N ASN A 354 -6.20 13.54 -18.42
CA ASN A 354 -7.31 13.02 -19.24
C ASN A 354 -8.29 14.10 -19.68
N LYS A 355 -7.92 15.38 -19.60
CA LYS A 355 -8.87 16.46 -19.83
C LYS A 355 -9.40 16.45 -21.26
N ASP A 356 -10.72 16.51 -21.41
CA ASP A 356 -11.33 16.62 -22.74
C ASP A 356 -11.07 18.02 -23.33
N ASN A 357 -10.20 18.10 -24.33
CA ASN A 357 -9.86 19.34 -25.03
C ASN A 357 -10.93 19.77 -26.05
N THR A 358 -12.00 19.00 -26.24
CA THR A 358 -13.08 19.33 -27.20
C THR A 358 -14.14 20.28 -26.67
N VAL A 359 -14.06 20.68 -25.39
CA VAL A 359 -14.95 21.70 -24.80
C VAL A 359 -14.48 23.11 -25.20
N GLU A 360 -14.44 23.37 -26.51
CA GLU A 360 -14.37 24.72 -27.06
C GLU A 360 -15.75 25.39 -26.87
N ASN A 361 -15.79 26.50 -26.13
CA ASN A 361 -16.80 27.57 -26.23
C ASN A 361 -18.25 27.10 -26.48
N GLY A 362 -18.92 26.54 -25.47
CA GLY A 362 -20.32 26.15 -25.62
C GLY A 362 -21.06 25.93 -24.31
N SER A 363 -21.58 27.02 -23.73
CA SER A 363 -22.79 27.13 -22.89
C SER A 363 -23.09 26.17 -21.71
N ASP A 364 -22.24 25.21 -21.36
CA ASP A 364 -22.47 24.33 -20.20
C ASP A 364 -21.22 24.20 -19.31
N ASN A 365 -20.89 25.31 -18.63
CA ASN A 365 -20.42 25.39 -17.23
C ASN A 365 -19.51 24.29 -16.63
N SER A 366 -18.60 23.65 -17.37
CA SER A 366 -17.57 22.79 -16.76
C SER A 366 -16.49 23.57 -16.00
N MET A 367 -16.45 24.90 -16.17
CA MET A 367 -15.59 25.81 -15.39
C MET A 367 -16.46 26.78 -14.58
N ARG A 368 -17.17 26.27 -13.57
CA ARG A 368 -17.88 27.13 -12.63
C ARG A 368 -16.90 27.62 -11.56
N ASP A 369 -16.49 28.86 -11.76
CA ASP A 369 -15.46 29.61 -11.04
C ASP A 369 -14.05 29.22 -11.49
N GLY A 370 -13.31 30.13 -12.14
CA GLY A 370 -11.96 29.93 -12.67
C GLY A 370 -10.88 29.59 -11.61
N THR A 371 -11.29 29.12 -10.44
CA THR A 371 -10.49 28.64 -9.31
C THR A 371 -10.47 27.10 -9.21
N LEU A 372 -11.50 26.39 -9.70
CA LEU A 372 -11.65 24.92 -9.60
C LEU A 372 -11.65 24.25 -10.98
N GLU A 373 -10.81 23.23 -11.17
CA GLU A 373 -10.62 22.55 -12.46
C GLU A 373 -11.32 21.19 -12.50
N LYS A 374 -12.36 21.08 -13.34
CA LYS A 374 -13.14 19.85 -13.54
C LYS A 374 -13.72 19.72 -14.96
N ASP A 375 -14.06 18.50 -15.35
CA ASP A 375 -14.62 18.18 -16.68
C ASP A 375 -15.45 16.88 -16.73
N ASN A 376 -15.80 16.31 -15.57
CA ASN A 376 -16.42 14.99 -15.40
C ASN A 376 -15.60 13.81 -15.96
N ASN A 377 -14.28 13.96 -16.14
CA ASN A 377 -13.41 12.89 -16.62
C ASN A 377 -12.20 12.62 -15.70
N GLY A 378 -12.34 11.66 -14.79
CA GLY A 378 -11.25 11.26 -13.90
C GLY A 378 -10.99 12.26 -12.78
N TRP A 379 -9.72 12.53 -12.46
CA TRP A 379 -9.32 13.37 -11.32
C TRP A 379 -9.60 14.85 -11.53
N GLN A 380 -10.10 15.52 -10.49
CA GLN A 380 -10.53 16.90 -10.54
C GLN A 380 -10.14 17.67 -9.28
N ASN A 381 -10.04 18.99 -9.41
CA ASN A 381 -10.00 19.90 -8.27
C ASN A 381 -11.42 20.37 -7.97
N SER A 382 -12.12 19.68 -7.08
CA SER A 382 -13.56 19.83 -6.85
C SER A 382 -13.89 19.92 -5.37
N ALA A 383 -14.93 20.65 -5.02
CA ALA A 383 -15.44 20.80 -3.66
C ALA A 383 -16.97 20.81 -3.67
N ALA A 384 -17.62 20.60 -2.53
CA ALA A 384 -19.06 20.53 -2.41
C ALA A 384 -19.69 21.84 -2.95
N ASN A 385 -20.69 21.70 -3.82
CA ASN A 385 -21.36 22.80 -4.56
C ASN A 385 -20.43 23.58 -5.50
N ASP A 386 -19.25 23.04 -5.82
CA ASP A 386 -18.19 23.78 -6.51
C ASP A 386 -17.77 25.05 -5.79
N ASP A 387 -17.93 25.07 -4.47
CA ASP A 387 -17.56 26.21 -3.62
C ASP A 387 -16.15 25.98 -3.05
N HIS A 388 -15.18 26.79 -3.49
CA HIS A 388 -13.83 26.73 -2.94
C HIS A 388 -13.80 27.03 -1.42
N ASN A 389 -14.82 27.70 -0.87
CA ASN A 389 -14.97 27.96 0.56
C ASN A 389 -15.50 26.76 1.35
N ALA A 390 -15.90 25.67 0.70
CA ALA A 390 -16.22 24.42 1.37
C ALA A 390 -14.96 23.68 1.90
N ARG A 391 -13.77 24.22 1.61
CA ARG A 391 -12.49 23.72 2.09
C ARG A 391 -12.08 24.39 3.39
N PRO A 392 -11.35 23.68 4.26
CA PRO A 392 -10.58 24.33 5.33
C PRO A 392 -9.62 25.40 4.81
N SER A 393 -9.27 26.37 5.65
CA SER A 393 -8.26 27.38 5.36
C SER A 393 -6.90 26.73 5.06
N GLY A 394 -6.19 27.33 4.10
CA GLY A 394 -4.87 26.88 3.65
C GLY A 394 -4.88 25.67 2.71
N VAL A 395 -6.06 25.13 2.37
CA VAL A 395 -6.21 24.07 1.37
C VAL A 395 -6.22 24.67 -0.03
N THR A 396 -5.34 24.18 -0.89
CA THR A 396 -5.17 24.70 -2.25
C THR A 396 -5.79 23.82 -3.33
N ILE A 397 -5.86 22.50 -3.10
CA ILE A 397 -6.47 21.52 -4.00
C ILE A 397 -7.32 20.56 -3.15
N SER A 398 -8.49 20.20 -3.64
CA SER A 398 -9.27 19.07 -3.11
C SER A 398 -9.55 18.10 -4.24
N LEU A 399 -8.91 16.94 -4.19
CA LEU A 399 -9.05 15.93 -5.22
C LEU A 399 -10.39 15.23 -5.10
N ASP A 400 -11.01 15.01 -6.24
CA ASP A 400 -12.27 14.29 -6.42
C ASP A 400 -12.11 13.43 -7.67
N PHE A 401 -12.68 12.24 -7.68
CA PHE A 401 -12.64 11.39 -8.85
C PHE A 401 -14.03 11.32 -9.49
N ALA A 402 -14.16 11.86 -10.70
CA ALA A 402 -15.38 11.71 -11.48
C ALA A 402 -15.50 10.27 -12.01
N GLY A 403 -16.11 9.42 -11.21
CA GLY A 403 -16.28 8.00 -11.46
C GLY A 403 -16.25 7.21 -10.15
N GLU A 404 -15.74 5.99 -10.22
CA GLU A 404 -15.48 5.16 -9.04
C GLU A 404 -14.06 4.59 -9.13
N LEU A 405 -13.34 4.59 -8.02
CA LEU A 405 -12.03 3.94 -7.91
C LEU A 405 -12.23 2.43 -7.73
N ASP A 406 -12.77 1.77 -8.76
CA ASP A 406 -13.13 0.37 -8.77
C ASP A 406 -12.07 -0.50 -9.49
N PHE A 407 -12.40 -1.77 -9.77
CA PHE A 407 -11.49 -2.67 -10.48
C PHE A 407 -11.23 -2.22 -11.93
N ASN A 408 -12.19 -1.58 -12.59
CA ASN A 408 -11.99 -1.07 -13.95
C ASN A 408 -11.00 0.10 -13.94
N TRP A 409 -11.18 1.03 -13.00
CA TRP A 409 -10.21 2.11 -12.77
C TRP A 409 -8.80 1.56 -12.52
N LEU A 410 -8.65 0.57 -11.63
CA LEU A 410 -7.35 -0.04 -11.33
C LEU A 410 -6.77 -0.74 -12.57
N LYS A 411 -7.60 -1.46 -13.32
CA LYS A 411 -7.17 -2.12 -14.56
C LYS A 411 -6.62 -1.10 -15.55
N ASP A 412 -7.38 -0.04 -15.84
CA ASP A 412 -6.98 1.01 -16.77
C ASP A 412 -5.71 1.74 -16.31
N LEU A 413 -5.57 1.96 -14.99
CA LEU A 413 -4.35 2.51 -14.41
C LEU A 413 -3.16 1.57 -14.62
N SER A 414 -3.34 0.29 -14.34
CA SER A 414 -2.27 -0.71 -14.39
C SER A 414 -1.79 -1.01 -15.81
N GLU A 415 -2.66 -0.86 -16.83
CA GLU A 415 -2.31 -1.07 -18.24
C GLU A 415 -1.21 -0.12 -18.74
N ASN A 416 -1.00 1.01 -18.07
CA ASN A 416 0.07 1.95 -18.42
C ASN A 416 1.44 1.56 -17.85
N TYR A 417 1.53 0.49 -17.05
CA TYR A 417 2.80 -0.02 -16.53
C TYR A 417 3.43 -0.98 -17.56
N PRO A 418 4.47 -0.56 -18.30
CA PRO A 418 5.07 -1.41 -19.32
C PRO A 418 5.84 -2.57 -18.67
N PRO A 419 5.90 -3.74 -19.33
CA PRO A 419 6.90 -4.74 -18.98
C PRO A 419 8.29 -4.15 -19.25
N ARG A 420 9.21 -4.28 -18.29
CA ARG A 420 10.58 -3.77 -18.44
C ARG A 420 11.62 -4.87 -18.32
N ILE A 421 12.68 -4.76 -19.12
CA ILE A 421 13.88 -5.57 -18.95
C ILE A 421 14.64 -5.01 -17.75
N LEU A 422 15.07 -5.88 -16.84
CA LEU A 422 15.90 -5.50 -15.70
C LEU A 422 17.18 -4.82 -16.19
N GLY A 423 17.41 -3.59 -15.75
CA GLY A 423 18.64 -2.86 -16.04
C GLY A 423 19.79 -3.31 -15.14
N ASP A 424 21.01 -2.84 -15.45
CA ASP A 424 22.21 -3.16 -14.65
C ASP A 424 22.06 -2.85 -13.16
N GLU A 425 21.34 -1.77 -12.82
CA GLU A 425 21.10 -1.39 -11.44
C GLU A 425 20.11 -2.32 -10.74
N ASP A 426 19.03 -2.73 -11.43
CA ASP A 426 18.09 -3.72 -10.90
C ASP A 426 18.80 -5.07 -10.68
N ILE A 427 19.70 -5.47 -11.58
CA ILE A 427 20.50 -6.71 -11.46
C ILE A 427 21.44 -6.64 -10.25
N LYS A 428 22.11 -5.51 -10.01
CA LYS A 428 22.94 -5.33 -8.82
C LYS A 428 22.13 -5.42 -7.54
N GLU A 429 20.94 -4.81 -7.52
CA GLU A 429 20.06 -4.85 -6.37
C GLU A 429 19.55 -6.26 -6.08
N ILE A 430 19.12 -6.99 -7.12
CA ILE A 430 18.73 -8.40 -7.02
C ILE A 430 19.87 -9.25 -6.45
N ASN A 431 21.10 -9.07 -6.94
CA ASN A 431 22.24 -9.82 -6.44
C ASN A 431 22.52 -9.49 -4.96
N ARG A 432 22.50 -8.21 -4.59
CA ARG A 432 22.69 -7.77 -3.20
C ARG A 432 21.65 -8.36 -2.26
N LEU A 433 20.37 -8.32 -2.65
CA LEU A 433 19.26 -8.86 -1.86
C LEU A 433 19.34 -10.38 -1.77
N GLY A 434 19.62 -11.05 -2.89
CA GLY A 434 19.77 -12.50 -2.94
C GLY A 434 20.94 -13.00 -2.08
N ASP A 435 22.08 -12.31 -2.09
CA ASP A 435 23.23 -12.67 -1.26
C ASP A 435 22.99 -12.40 0.23
N SER A 436 22.32 -11.30 0.58
CA SER A 436 21.90 -11.03 1.96
C SER A 436 20.93 -12.09 2.48
N ALA A 437 19.91 -12.45 1.70
CA ALA A 437 18.95 -13.49 2.06
C ALA A 437 19.65 -14.84 2.28
N LYS A 438 20.56 -15.25 1.40
CA LYS A 438 21.36 -16.48 1.57
C LYS A 438 22.22 -16.45 2.84
N MET A 439 22.85 -15.31 3.13
CA MET A 439 23.66 -15.17 4.35
C MET A 439 22.81 -15.36 5.60
N ILE A 440 21.62 -14.74 5.65
CA ILE A 440 20.70 -14.85 6.80
C ILE A 440 20.14 -16.28 6.89
N MET A 441 19.80 -16.91 5.78
CA MET A 441 19.39 -18.33 5.76
C MET A 441 20.47 -19.25 6.32
N GLN A 442 21.74 -18.98 6.00
CA GLN A 442 22.85 -19.74 6.56
C GLN A 442 23.01 -19.50 8.06
N THR A 443 22.84 -18.26 8.54
CA THR A 443 22.79 -17.96 9.98
C THR A 443 21.63 -18.68 10.67
N LEU A 444 20.45 -18.72 10.05
CA LEU A 444 19.28 -19.43 10.55
C LEU A 444 19.52 -20.94 10.62
N LYS A 445 20.20 -21.52 9.63
CA LYS A 445 20.63 -22.93 9.65
C LYS A 445 21.50 -23.26 10.86
N TYR A 446 22.51 -22.43 11.14
CA TYR A 446 23.33 -22.58 12.34
C TYR A 446 22.51 -22.40 13.62
N TRP A 447 21.55 -21.47 13.63
CA TRP A 447 20.67 -21.25 14.77
C TRP A 447 19.79 -22.47 15.07
N PHE A 448 19.18 -23.07 14.06
CA PHE A 448 18.42 -24.32 14.20
C PHE A 448 19.29 -25.46 14.75
N GLN A 449 20.54 -25.57 14.30
CA GLN A 449 21.47 -26.56 14.84
C GLN A 449 21.70 -26.36 16.34
N ILE A 450 21.93 -25.12 16.78
CA ILE A 450 22.12 -24.78 18.20
C ILE A 450 20.86 -25.14 19.01
N MET A 451 19.66 -24.73 18.57
CA MET A 451 18.42 -25.02 19.29
C MET A 451 18.17 -26.53 19.41
N ARG A 452 18.49 -27.31 18.37
CA ARG A 452 18.40 -28.79 18.39
C ARG A 452 19.38 -29.40 19.38
N ASP A 453 20.63 -28.95 19.39
CA ASP A 453 21.68 -29.45 20.27
C ASP A 453 21.35 -29.17 21.74
N GLU A 454 20.85 -27.97 22.06
CA GLU A 454 20.38 -27.60 23.40
C GLU A 454 19.21 -28.46 23.86
N ARG A 455 18.20 -28.65 23.00
CA ARG A 455 17.06 -29.54 23.30
C ARG A 455 17.51 -30.98 23.56
N ALA A 456 18.45 -31.49 22.76
CA ALA A 456 19.01 -32.82 22.95
C ALA A 456 19.82 -32.92 24.25
N ALA A 457 20.58 -31.88 24.62
CA ALA A 457 21.32 -31.81 25.88
C ALA A 457 20.37 -31.79 27.09
N ILE A 458 19.31 -30.98 27.05
CA ILE A 458 18.26 -30.95 28.08
C ILE A 458 17.63 -32.35 28.22
N ALA A 459 17.26 -32.98 27.11
CA ALA A 459 16.65 -34.31 27.13
C ALA A 459 17.58 -35.41 27.66
N ARG A 460 18.91 -35.26 27.52
CA ARG A 460 19.89 -36.19 28.10
C ARG A 460 20.14 -35.96 29.59
N ASN A 461 19.88 -34.74 30.08
CA ASN A 461 20.08 -34.36 31.48
C ASN A 461 18.87 -34.68 32.38
N ILE A 462 17.71 -34.96 31.78
CA ILE A 462 16.50 -35.49 32.44
C ILE A 462 16.59 -37.01 32.47
#